data_AF-A0A151ME25-F1
#
_entry.id   AF-A0A151ME25-F1
#
_cell.length_a   1.000
_cell.length_b   1.000
_cell.length_c   1.000
_cell.angle_alpha   90.00
_cell.angle_beta   90.00
_cell.angle_gamma   90.00
#
_symmetry.space_group_name_H-M   'P 1'
#
loop_
_entity.id
_entity.type
_entity.pdbx_description
1 polymer ?
#
loop_
_entity_poly.entity_id
_entity_poly.type
_entity_poly.pdbx_seq_one_letter_code
_entity_poly.pdbx_strand_id
1 'polypeptide(L)'
;MNKLTLGYLTRLLQNHTVYACDGDHLSLQCPRHSTISVQSAFYGQDYQMCSTQQSETARKDPLSCVATTTLQKVLDECQNQRACQLLVNSRVFGPDLCPGTTKYLLVSFKCKPTEYKTKSACENQELKLHCHESKFINIYSATYGRLAHEKDICSTEVDRAPPFDCLSYTALDVLSKRCYGKQRCKIVVSHNDFGSPCLPGVKKYLNVNYTCVPKIILTAVDPMVANLNPTLNQKDSEYDINFDPKGSRSPKKDGTIVSSSLATFAYIRDHPERAALLFVSSVCIGLVFTLCALVDSLLRL
;
A
#
# COMPACT_ATOMS: atom_id res chain seq x y z
N MET A 1 2.93 -19.60 -3.57
CA MET A 1 2.96 -18.52 -2.54
C MET A 1 1.90 -17.50 -2.93
N ASN A 2 1.08 -17.04 -1.99
CA ASN A 2 -0.28 -16.58 -2.28
C ASN A 2 -0.32 -15.23 -3.03
N LYS A 3 -1.05 -15.17 -4.15
CA LYS A 3 -1.44 -13.94 -4.88
C LYS A 3 -2.00 -12.83 -3.95
N LEU A 4 -2.47 -13.19 -2.76
CA LEU A 4 -3.02 -12.30 -1.73
C LEU A 4 -2.04 -11.27 -1.17
N THR A 5 -0.73 -11.57 -1.04
CA THR A 5 0.23 -10.63 -0.44
C THR A 5 0.70 -9.55 -1.42
N LEU A 6 0.69 -9.84 -2.73
CA LEU A 6 1.03 -8.88 -3.78
C LEU A 6 -0.05 -7.79 -3.90
N GLY A 7 -1.33 -8.15 -3.82
CA GLY A 7 -2.44 -7.18 -3.85
C GLY A 7 -2.56 -6.29 -2.61
N TYR A 8 -1.87 -6.62 -1.51
CA TYR A 8 -1.96 -5.90 -0.23
C TYR A 8 -1.39 -4.48 -0.30
N LEU A 9 -0.14 -4.32 -0.74
CA LEU A 9 0.50 -3.00 -0.80
C LEU A 9 -0.02 -2.17 -1.99
N THR A 10 -0.34 -2.81 -3.13
CA THR A 10 -0.98 -2.13 -4.27
C THR A 10 -2.30 -1.51 -3.84
N ARG A 11 -3.10 -2.20 -3.01
CA ARG A 11 -4.33 -1.63 -2.44
C ARG A 11 -4.10 -0.56 -1.37
N LEU A 12 -2.98 -0.59 -0.66
CA LEU A 12 -2.63 0.44 0.33
C LEU A 12 -2.15 1.75 -0.28
N LEU A 13 -1.36 1.68 -1.35
CA LEU A 13 -0.67 2.85 -1.90
C LEU A 13 -1.43 3.53 -3.04
N GLN A 14 -2.39 2.84 -3.67
CA GLN A 14 -3.17 3.40 -4.78
C GLN A 14 -4.49 4.01 -4.33
N ASN A 15 -4.94 5.00 -5.08
CA ASN A 15 -6.31 5.49 -5.03
C ASN A 15 -7.24 4.44 -5.65
N HIS A 16 -8.29 4.10 -4.91
CA HIS A 16 -9.38 3.26 -5.42
C HIS A 16 -10.59 4.13 -5.68
N THR A 17 -11.15 3.99 -6.87
CA THR A 17 -12.42 4.62 -7.21
C THR A 17 -13.44 3.51 -7.45
N VAL A 18 -14.53 3.53 -6.69
CA VAL A 18 -15.62 2.56 -6.80
C VAL A 18 -16.92 3.33 -6.98
N TYR A 19 -17.83 2.77 -7.77
CA TYR A 19 -19.16 3.32 -7.96
C TYR A 19 -20.25 2.30 -7.64
N ALA A 20 -21.44 2.80 -7.36
CA ALA A 20 -22.68 2.01 -7.23
C ALA A 20 -23.87 2.87 -7.67
N CYS A 21 -24.85 2.24 -8.33
CA CYS A 21 -26.04 2.93 -8.84
C CYS A 21 -27.08 3.15 -7.73
N ASP A 22 -28.02 4.07 -7.95
CA ASP A 22 -29.14 4.27 -7.04
C ASP A 22 -29.96 2.97 -6.84
N GLY A 23 -30.15 2.56 -5.59
CA GLY A 23 -30.75 1.29 -5.20
C GLY A 23 -29.75 0.15 -4.90
N ASP A 24 -28.50 0.26 -5.34
CA ASP A 24 -27.47 -0.75 -5.09
C ASP A 24 -26.74 -0.53 -3.76
N HIS A 25 -25.91 -1.52 -3.39
CA HIS A 25 -24.99 -1.42 -2.25
C HIS A 25 -23.57 -1.12 -2.71
N LEU A 26 -23.00 -0.01 -2.23
CA LEU A 26 -21.58 0.27 -2.36
C LEU A 26 -20.80 -0.52 -1.31
N SER A 27 -19.77 -1.28 -1.72
CA SER A 27 -18.90 -2.04 -0.81
C SER A 27 -17.45 -1.55 -0.92
N LEU A 28 -16.94 -0.96 0.15
CA LEU A 28 -15.54 -0.55 0.29
C LEU A 28 -14.80 -1.55 1.18
N GLN A 29 -13.61 -1.99 0.78
CA GLN A 29 -12.83 -2.92 1.59
C GLN A 29 -11.32 -2.70 1.46
N CYS A 30 -10.69 -2.52 2.61
CA CYS A 30 -9.24 -2.45 2.75
C CYS A 30 -8.65 -3.79 3.22
N PRO A 31 -7.38 -4.07 2.88
CA PRO A 31 -6.64 -5.22 3.39
C PRO A 31 -6.56 -5.27 4.93
N ARG A 32 -6.08 -6.38 5.51
CA ARG A 32 -5.90 -6.49 6.97
C ARG A 32 -4.94 -5.41 7.50
N HIS A 33 -5.08 -4.97 8.75
CA HIS A 33 -4.24 -3.91 9.34
C HIS A 33 -4.25 -2.58 8.54
N SER A 34 -5.35 -2.33 7.82
CA SER A 34 -5.56 -1.07 7.11
C SER A 34 -7.03 -0.68 7.15
N THR A 35 -7.28 0.62 7.08
CA THR A 35 -8.61 1.21 7.17
C THR A 35 -8.84 2.18 6.02
N ILE A 36 -10.11 2.39 5.70
CA ILE A 36 -10.56 3.28 4.64
C ILE A 36 -10.28 4.72 5.07
N SER A 37 -9.67 5.47 4.15
CA SER A 37 -9.51 6.91 4.20
C SER A 37 -10.16 7.51 2.97
N VAL A 38 -11.39 7.98 3.12
CA VAL A 38 -12.16 8.61 2.05
C VAL A 38 -11.43 9.88 1.59
N GLN A 39 -11.26 10.03 0.27
CA GLN A 39 -10.65 11.22 -0.35
C GLN A 39 -11.73 12.14 -0.90
N SER A 40 -12.69 11.57 -1.62
CA SER A 40 -13.85 12.29 -2.14
C SER A 40 -15.03 11.34 -2.33
N ALA A 41 -16.24 11.89 -2.29
CA ALA A 41 -17.45 11.16 -2.64
C ALA A 41 -18.41 12.10 -3.37
N PHE A 42 -19.07 11.56 -4.38
CA PHE A 42 -19.99 12.28 -5.25
C PHE A 42 -21.24 11.44 -5.44
N TYR A 43 -22.41 12.02 -5.21
CA TYR A 43 -23.69 11.40 -5.53
C TYR A 43 -24.47 12.36 -6.41
N GLY A 44 -24.75 11.94 -7.64
CA GLY A 44 -25.32 12.81 -8.65
C GLY A 44 -25.69 12.08 -9.93
N GLN A 45 -26.07 12.85 -10.95
CA GLN A 45 -26.50 12.29 -12.24
C GLN A 45 -25.32 11.71 -13.02
N ASP A 46 -25.58 10.54 -13.59
CA ASP A 46 -24.74 9.92 -14.59
C ASP A 46 -25.35 10.02 -15.99
N TYR A 47 -24.50 10.02 -17.02
CA TYR A 47 -24.93 9.86 -18.40
C TYR A 47 -24.57 8.48 -19.00
N GLN A 48 -23.74 7.64 -18.35
CA GLN A 48 -23.14 6.50 -19.05
C GLN A 48 -22.90 5.18 -18.28
N MET A 49 -22.75 5.14 -16.95
CA MET A 49 -22.45 3.91 -16.18
C MET A 49 -23.71 3.20 -15.65
N CYS A 50 -24.72 3.95 -15.21
CA CYS A 50 -25.96 3.39 -14.62
C CYS A 50 -27.19 3.38 -15.54
N SER A 51 -27.03 3.71 -16.83
CA SER A 51 -28.14 3.76 -17.80
C SER A 51 -28.21 2.52 -18.69
N THR A 52 -29.34 1.81 -18.66
CA THR A 52 -29.70 0.75 -19.62
C THR A 52 -30.61 1.22 -20.75
N GLN A 53 -31.06 2.48 -20.76
CA GLN A 53 -31.95 3.03 -21.78
C GLN A 53 -31.55 4.49 -22.09
N GLN A 54 -31.38 4.78 -23.37
CA GLN A 54 -30.99 6.09 -23.88
C GLN A 54 -32.22 7.01 -23.89
N SER A 55 -32.51 7.69 -22.77
CA SER A 55 -33.51 8.76 -22.74
C SER A 55 -32.82 10.10 -23.01
N GLU A 56 -32.95 10.57 -24.25
CA GLU A 56 -32.62 11.92 -24.67
C GLU A 56 -33.56 12.93 -24.00
N THR A 57 -33.26 13.36 -22.78
CA THR A 57 -33.85 14.59 -22.25
C THR A 57 -32.92 15.32 -21.29
N ALA A 58 -32.69 16.58 -21.63
CA ALA A 58 -32.12 17.66 -20.83
C ALA A 58 -30.60 17.63 -20.61
N ARG A 59 -29.90 18.35 -21.50
CA ARG A 59 -28.73 19.17 -21.11
C ARG A 59 -29.19 20.16 -20.03
N LYS A 60 -29.04 19.79 -18.76
CA LYS A 60 -28.91 20.73 -17.65
C LYS A 60 -27.51 20.59 -17.09
N ASP A 61 -26.95 21.71 -16.64
CA ASP A 61 -25.56 21.81 -16.18
C ASP A 61 -25.21 20.65 -15.23
N PRO A 62 -24.13 19.89 -15.49
CA PRO A 62 -23.68 18.78 -14.64
C PRO A 62 -23.45 19.16 -13.18
N LEU A 63 -23.27 20.45 -12.90
CA LEU A 63 -22.93 21.01 -11.59
C LEU A 63 -24.13 21.18 -10.64
N SER A 64 -25.39 21.06 -11.10
CA SER A 64 -26.57 21.33 -10.25
C SER A 64 -27.16 20.09 -9.55
N CYS A 65 -26.68 18.89 -9.87
CA CYS A 65 -27.24 17.61 -9.43
C CYS A 65 -26.19 16.84 -8.61
N VAL A 66 -25.71 17.46 -7.53
CA VAL A 66 -24.75 16.85 -6.61
C VAL A 66 -25.23 17.04 -5.18
N ALA A 67 -25.42 15.95 -4.46
CA ALA A 67 -25.76 16.04 -3.04
C ALA A 67 -24.53 16.48 -2.23
N THR A 68 -24.58 17.67 -1.64
CA THR A 68 -23.46 18.25 -0.86
C THR A 68 -23.13 17.45 0.40
N THR A 69 -24.13 16.77 0.96
CA THR A 69 -24.03 15.90 2.15
C THR A 69 -23.42 14.52 1.87
N THR A 70 -23.12 14.20 0.60
CA THR A 70 -22.55 12.88 0.22
C THR A 70 -21.23 12.60 0.92
N LEU A 71 -20.28 13.54 0.85
CA LEU A 71 -18.94 13.34 1.41
C LEU A 71 -19.02 13.10 2.92
N GLN A 72 -19.81 13.91 3.63
CA GLN A 72 -19.96 13.76 5.07
C GLN A 72 -20.58 12.41 5.43
N LYS A 73 -21.63 11.98 4.72
CA LYS A 73 -22.26 10.69 4.99
C LYS A 73 -21.31 9.51 4.75
N VAL A 74 -20.54 9.54 3.67
CA VAL A 74 -19.55 8.48 3.39
C VAL A 74 -18.40 8.50 4.39
N LEU A 75 -17.99 9.68 4.87
CA LEU A 75 -17.01 9.80 5.95
C LEU A 75 -17.55 9.18 7.24
N ASP A 76 -18.75 9.55 7.67
CA ASP A 76 -19.32 9.09 8.94
C ASP A 76 -19.48 7.56 9.00
N GLU A 77 -19.83 6.93 7.87
CA GLU A 77 -20.09 5.49 7.79
C GLU A 77 -18.83 4.66 7.49
N CYS A 78 -17.94 5.14 6.61
CA CYS A 78 -16.82 4.33 6.11
C CYS A 78 -15.44 4.75 6.63
N GLN A 79 -15.27 5.97 7.15
CA GLN A 79 -13.96 6.43 7.57
C GLN A 79 -13.43 5.57 8.72
N ASN A 80 -12.14 5.20 8.65
CA ASN A 80 -11.47 4.35 9.64
C ASN A 80 -12.02 2.92 9.76
N GLN A 81 -12.97 2.51 8.91
CA GLN A 81 -13.45 1.12 8.88
C GLN A 81 -12.57 0.26 7.97
N ARG A 82 -12.48 -1.04 8.25
CA ARG A 82 -11.78 -1.99 7.36
C ARG A 82 -12.64 -2.37 6.15
N ALA A 83 -13.94 -2.51 6.38
CA ALA A 83 -14.94 -2.80 5.37
C ALA A 83 -16.18 -1.98 5.69
N CYS A 84 -16.79 -1.40 4.66
CA CYS A 84 -17.98 -0.56 4.76
C CYS A 84 -18.96 -0.95 3.67
N GLN A 85 -20.24 -1.01 4.01
CA GLN A 85 -21.32 -1.24 3.06
C GLN A 85 -22.38 -0.15 3.23
N LEU A 86 -22.74 0.50 2.12
CA LEU A 86 -23.67 1.61 2.09
C LEU A 86 -24.78 1.32 1.10
N LEU A 87 -26.03 1.49 1.51
CA LEU A 87 -27.15 1.54 0.58
C LEU A 87 -27.13 2.88 -0.15
N VAL A 88 -27.06 2.85 -1.47
CA VAL A 88 -27.08 4.06 -2.29
C VAL A 88 -28.53 4.47 -2.51
N ASN A 89 -28.95 5.57 -1.90
CA ASN A 89 -30.28 6.13 -2.08
C ASN A 89 -30.28 7.65 -1.88
N SER A 90 -31.10 8.38 -2.63
CA SER A 90 -31.27 9.83 -2.44
C SER A 90 -31.60 10.18 -0.98
N ARG A 91 -32.48 9.43 -0.31
CA ARG A 91 -32.86 9.65 1.11
C ARG A 91 -31.70 9.55 2.08
N VAL A 92 -30.66 8.79 1.76
CA VAL A 92 -29.46 8.62 2.60
C VAL A 92 -28.54 9.82 2.48
N PHE A 93 -28.47 10.42 1.29
CA PHE A 93 -27.55 11.51 0.98
C PHE A 93 -28.19 12.90 1.01
N GLY A 94 -29.51 13.04 1.15
CA GLY A 94 -30.18 14.33 1.35
C GLY A 94 -31.31 14.60 0.35
N PRO A 95 -31.79 15.85 0.22
CA PRO A 95 -32.84 16.19 -0.75
C PRO A 95 -32.36 15.95 -2.19
N ASP A 96 -33.20 15.28 -2.97
CA ASP A 96 -32.92 15.00 -4.38
C ASP A 96 -33.06 16.27 -5.22
N LEU A 97 -31.93 16.84 -5.65
CA LEU A 97 -31.88 18.06 -6.47
C LEU A 97 -32.29 17.81 -7.94
N CYS A 98 -32.42 16.55 -8.34
CA CYS A 98 -32.64 16.11 -9.72
C CYS A 98 -33.52 14.86 -9.73
N PRO A 99 -34.82 15.00 -9.39
CA PRO A 99 -35.75 13.89 -9.45
C PRO A 99 -35.94 13.40 -10.90
N GLY A 100 -36.09 12.09 -11.08
CA GLY A 100 -36.33 11.47 -12.39
C GLY A 100 -35.09 11.21 -13.24
N THR A 101 -33.88 11.50 -12.74
CA THR A 101 -32.62 11.09 -13.39
C THR A 101 -31.99 9.90 -12.69
N THR A 102 -31.27 9.07 -13.46
CA THR A 102 -30.43 7.99 -12.93
C THR A 102 -29.23 8.58 -12.20
N LYS A 103 -29.11 8.22 -10.92
CA LYS A 103 -28.04 8.68 -10.04
C LYS A 103 -27.08 7.56 -9.71
N TYR A 104 -25.86 7.94 -9.35
CA TYR A 104 -24.82 7.02 -8.91
C TYR A 104 -23.97 7.67 -7.82
N LEU A 105 -23.45 6.83 -6.94
CA LEU A 105 -22.46 7.19 -5.94
C LEU A 105 -21.08 6.80 -6.46
N LEU A 106 -20.17 7.76 -6.52
CA LEU A 106 -18.76 7.59 -6.84
C LEU A 106 -17.93 7.91 -5.60
N VAL A 107 -17.14 6.97 -5.12
CA VAL A 107 -16.26 7.17 -3.95
C VAL A 107 -14.81 6.91 -4.34
N SER A 108 -13.95 7.89 -4.08
CA SER A 108 -12.50 7.76 -4.14
C SER A 108 -11.95 7.60 -2.72
N PHE A 109 -11.22 6.51 -2.47
CA PHE A 109 -10.64 6.23 -1.17
C PHE A 109 -9.22 5.65 -1.27
N LYS A 110 -8.46 5.84 -0.20
CA LYS A 110 -7.16 5.19 0.03
C LYS A 110 -7.28 4.25 1.21
N CYS A 111 -6.42 3.24 1.28
CA CYS A 111 -6.29 2.43 2.48
C CYS A 111 -5.08 2.92 3.29
N LYS A 112 -5.32 3.34 4.53
CA LYS A 112 -4.27 3.76 5.45
C LYS A 112 -3.91 2.64 6.42
N PRO A 113 -2.63 2.46 6.79
CA PRO A 113 -2.25 1.50 7.83
C PRO A 113 -2.90 1.84 9.18
N THR A 114 -3.40 0.83 9.90
CA THR A 114 -3.93 1.04 11.26
C THR A 114 -2.83 1.33 12.27
N GLU A 115 -1.66 0.75 12.05
CA GLU A 115 -0.49 0.91 12.91
C GLU A 115 0.65 1.51 12.11
N TYR A 116 1.13 2.67 12.56
CA TYR A 116 2.31 3.32 12.04
C TYR A 116 3.13 3.91 13.19
N LYS A 117 4.42 4.09 12.94
CA LYS A 117 5.34 4.76 13.86
C LYS A 117 5.47 6.21 13.44
N THR A 118 5.31 7.12 14.40
CA THR A 118 5.57 8.54 14.21
C THR A 118 6.94 8.90 14.78
N LYS A 119 7.73 9.62 14.00
CA LYS A 119 9.01 10.19 14.44
C LYS A 119 9.12 11.62 13.96
N SER A 120 9.56 12.50 14.85
CA SER A 120 9.80 13.91 14.55
C SER A 120 11.25 14.27 14.80
N ALA A 121 11.80 15.18 14.00
CA ALA A 121 13.13 15.73 14.18
C ALA A 121 13.13 17.22 13.82
N CYS A 122 13.83 18.03 14.59
CA CYS A 122 13.91 19.47 14.37
C CYS A 122 14.83 19.83 13.22
N GLU A 123 14.68 21.03 12.67
CA GLU A 123 15.64 21.59 11.73
C GLU A 123 17.08 21.50 12.28
N ASN A 124 18.01 21.06 11.42
CA ASN A 124 19.41 20.75 11.72
C ASN A 124 19.68 19.53 12.62
N GLN A 125 18.65 18.77 13.02
CA GLN A 125 18.82 17.52 13.75
C GLN A 125 18.77 16.28 12.85
N GLU A 126 19.24 15.16 13.38
CA GLU A 126 19.22 13.87 12.68
C GLU A 126 17.92 13.10 12.94
N LEU A 127 17.17 12.80 11.88
CA LEU A 127 16.09 11.82 11.89
C LEU A 127 16.66 10.42 11.70
N LYS A 128 16.32 9.50 12.61
CA LYS A 128 16.71 8.08 12.56
C LYS A 128 15.47 7.20 12.51
N LEU A 129 15.28 6.52 11.37
CA LEU A 129 14.21 5.53 11.16
C LEU A 129 14.80 4.13 11.22
N HIS A 130 14.15 3.22 11.95
CA HIS A 130 14.62 1.86 12.12
C HIS A 130 13.49 0.84 12.15
N CYS A 131 13.65 -0.22 11.36
CA CYS A 131 12.86 -1.44 11.41
C CYS A 131 13.71 -2.62 11.89
N HIS A 132 13.13 -3.42 12.79
CA HIS A 132 13.73 -4.69 13.24
C HIS A 132 13.72 -5.74 12.11
N GLU A 133 14.52 -6.79 12.29
CA GLU A 133 14.92 -7.82 11.31
C GLU A 133 13.90 -8.17 10.22
N SER A 134 14.38 -8.31 8.98
CA SER A 134 13.64 -8.67 7.75
C SER A 134 12.47 -7.75 7.35
N LYS A 135 12.25 -6.66 8.08
CA LYS A 135 11.32 -5.58 7.73
C LYS A 135 12.07 -4.35 7.23
N PHE A 136 11.37 -3.56 6.44
CA PHE A 136 11.90 -2.45 5.69
C PHE A 136 10.96 -1.25 5.81
N ILE A 137 11.52 -0.06 5.69
CA ILE A 137 10.83 1.21 5.89
C ILE A 137 9.96 1.50 4.68
N ASN A 138 8.68 1.76 4.95
CA ASN A 138 7.74 2.36 4.02
C ASN A 138 7.20 3.66 4.62
N ILE A 139 7.44 4.79 3.95
CA ILE A 139 6.99 6.10 4.41
C ILE A 139 5.55 6.29 3.98
N TYR A 140 4.65 6.49 4.96
CA TYR A 140 3.22 6.67 4.70
C TYR A 140 2.88 8.15 4.48
N SER A 141 3.39 9.02 5.35
CA SER A 141 3.23 10.47 5.21
C SER A 141 4.42 11.19 5.83
N ALA A 142 4.77 12.35 5.29
CA ALA A 142 5.76 13.22 5.91
C ALA A 142 5.44 14.68 5.63
N THR A 143 5.67 15.51 6.64
CA THR A 143 5.47 16.95 6.56
C THR A 143 6.65 17.67 7.18
N TYR A 144 7.14 18.71 6.51
CA TYR A 144 8.19 19.58 7.03
C TYR A 144 7.62 20.98 7.26
N GLY A 145 7.74 21.53 8.47
CA GLY A 145 7.16 22.84 8.75
C GLY A 145 6.82 23.06 10.22
N ARG A 146 5.77 23.85 10.46
CA ARG A 146 5.22 24.12 11.78
C ARG A 146 3.71 24.33 11.73
N LEU A 147 2.99 23.73 12.68
CA LEU A 147 1.55 23.91 12.89
C LEU A 147 1.28 25.11 13.80
N ALA A 148 0.19 25.85 13.56
CA ALA A 148 -0.16 27.09 14.25
C ALA A 148 -0.55 26.90 15.73
N HIS A 149 -1.05 25.71 16.08
CA HIS A 149 -1.64 25.44 17.40
C HIS A 149 -0.93 24.33 18.17
N GLU A 150 0.21 23.84 17.67
CA GLU A 150 1.01 22.85 18.38
C GLU A 150 2.10 23.51 19.23
N LYS A 151 2.31 22.94 20.43
CA LYS A 151 3.47 23.29 21.26
C LYS A 151 4.74 22.96 20.48
N ASP A 152 5.71 23.87 20.53
CA ASP A 152 6.99 23.67 19.85
C ASP A 152 7.67 22.40 20.38
N ILE A 153 7.78 21.37 19.53
CA ILE A 153 8.48 20.12 19.85
C ILE A 153 9.99 20.38 19.97
N CYS A 154 10.47 21.46 19.35
CA CYS A 154 11.88 21.80 19.15
C CYS A 154 12.38 22.92 20.05
N SER A 155 11.51 23.53 20.85
CA SER A 155 11.86 24.61 21.76
C SER A 155 11.15 24.38 23.09
N THR A 156 11.89 24.44 24.19
CA THR A 156 11.32 24.40 25.55
C THR A 156 10.73 25.74 25.96
N GLU A 157 11.09 26.81 25.26
CA GLU A 157 10.60 28.15 25.49
C GLU A 157 9.27 28.37 24.76
N VAL A 158 8.44 29.27 25.31
CA VAL A 158 7.14 29.65 24.75
C VAL A 158 7.37 30.56 23.53
N ASP A 159 7.98 30.00 22.48
CA ASP A 159 8.08 30.66 21.19
C ASP A 159 6.66 30.83 20.63
N ARG A 160 6.36 32.03 20.11
CA ARG A 160 5.08 32.33 19.48
C ARG A 160 4.84 31.32 18.36
N ALA A 161 3.80 30.50 18.52
CA ALA A 161 3.34 29.65 17.44
C ALA A 161 2.96 30.53 16.23
N PRO A 162 3.24 30.07 14.99
CA PRO A 162 2.93 30.85 13.82
C PRO A 162 1.41 31.07 13.75
N PRO A 163 0.95 32.19 13.18
CA PRO A 163 -0.48 32.48 13.07
C PRO A 163 -1.23 31.50 12.14
N PHE A 164 -0.51 30.81 11.25
CA PHE A 164 -1.05 29.87 10.27
C PHE A 164 -0.14 28.66 10.11
N ASP A 165 -0.70 27.55 9.65
CA ASP A 165 0.05 26.34 9.33
C ASP A 165 0.98 26.59 8.15
N CYS A 166 2.27 26.28 8.33
CA CYS A 166 3.27 26.36 7.27
C CYS A 166 3.89 24.99 7.07
N LEU A 167 3.30 24.18 6.18
CA LEU A 167 3.67 22.79 5.96
C LEU A 167 4.06 22.53 4.51
N SER A 168 5.15 21.81 4.32
CA SER A 168 5.60 21.26 3.05
C SER A 168 5.35 19.75 3.00
N TYR A 169 4.56 19.30 2.02
CA TYR A 169 4.26 17.89 1.77
C TYR A 169 5.26 17.20 0.83
N THR A 170 6.17 17.95 0.20
CA THR A 170 7.24 17.40 -0.66
C THR A 170 8.23 16.55 0.11
N ALA A 171 8.24 16.67 1.45
CA ALA A 171 9.02 15.84 2.34
C ALA A 171 8.74 14.34 2.17
N LEU A 172 7.51 13.96 1.78
CA LEU A 172 7.18 12.58 1.48
C LEU A 172 8.01 12.04 0.31
N ASP A 173 8.15 12.80 -0.77
CA ASP A 173 8.89 12.36 -1.95
C ASP A 173 10.39 12.23 -1.67
N VAL A 174 10.96 13.20 -0.95
CA VAL A 174 12.37 13.20 -0.55
C VAL A 174 12.69 12.00 0.34
N LEU A 175 11.86 11.75 1.36
CA LEU A 175 12.04 10.60 2.25
C LEU A 175 11.77 9.27 1.55
N SER A 176 10.80 9.23 0.65
CA SER A 176 10.53 8.02 -0.13
C SER A 176 11.75 7.66 -0.98
N LYS A 177 12.33 8.63 -1.70
CA LYS A 177 13.55 8.39 -2.49
C LYS A 177 14.75 7.97 -1.62
N ARG A 178 14.91 8.53 -0.42
CA ARG A 178 16.11 8.33 0.40
C ARG A 178 16.00 7.15 1.38
N CYS A 179 14.81 6.82 1.88
CA CYS A 179 14.58 5.83 2.94
C CYS A 179 13.75 4.61 2.55
N TYR A 180 12.93 4.68 1.50
CA TYR A 180 12.07 3.57 1.11
C TYR A 180 12.92 2.31 0.83
N GLY A 181 12.44 1.15 1.29
CA GLY A 181 13.12 -0.12 1.06
C GLY A 181 14.44 -0.28 1.82
N LYS A 182 14.75 0.57 2.81
CA LYS A 182 15.90 0.41 3.73
C LYS A 182 15.44 -0.09 5.10
N GLN A 183 16.31 -0.78 5.83
CA GLN A 183 16.03 -1.20 7.22
C GLN A 183 16.37 -0.11 8.25
N ARG A 184 17.36 0.72 7.90
CA ARG A 184 17.83 1.87 8.67
C ARG A 184 17.96 3.04 7.72
N CYS A 185 17.40 4.18 8.10
CA CYS A 185 17.56 5.43 7.37
C CYS A 185 17.94 6.54 8.33
N LYS A 186 18.98 7.29 7.97
CA LYS A 186 19.50 8.42 8.74
C LYS A 186 19.54 9.63 7.82
N ILE A 187 18.88 10.72 8.21
CA ILE A 187 18.78 11.95 7.42
C ILE A 187 18.95 13.15 8.34
N VAL A 188 19.70 14.15 7.90
CA VAL A 188 19.75 15.46 8.56
C VAL A 188 18.60 16.30 8.03
N VAL A 189 17.80 16.89 8.91
CA VAL A 189 16.68 17.76 8.52
C VAL A 189 17.24 19.11 8.09
N SER A 190 17.11 19.45 6.81
CA SER A 190 17.59 20.71 6.25
C SER A 190 16.56 21.37 5.33
N HIS A 191 16.44 22.70 5.38
CA HIS A 191 15.59 23.45 4.45
C HIS A 191 16.01 23.29 2.98
N ASN A 192 17.28 22.93 2.70
CA ASN A 192 17.73 22.66 1.34
C ASN A 192 17.09 21.40 0.75
N ASP A 193 16.88 20.38 1.58
CA ASP A 193 16.28 19.10 1.15
C ASP A 193 14.74 19.19 1.13
N PHE A 194 14.13 19.93 2.05
CA PHE A 194 12.68 19.90 2.30
C PHE A 194 11.94 21.20 1.91
N GLY A 195 12.67 22.23 1.48
CA GLY A 195 12.16 23.57 1.17
C GLY A 195 11.98 24.45 2.41
N SER A 196 11.52 25.68 2.19
CA SER A 196 11.28 26.68 3.23
C SER A 196 9.81 27.14 3.23
N PRO A 197 8.88 26.34 3.79
CA PRO A 197 7.44 26.64 3.75
C PRO A 197 7.01 27.77 4.70
N CYS A 198 7.87 28.17 5.64
CA CYS A 198 7.56 29.15 6.67
C CYS A 198 8.37 30.43 6.48
N LEU A 199 7.90 31.52 7.06
CA LEU A 199 8.65 32.77 7.15
C LEU A 199 9.99 32.57 7.88
N PRO A 200 11.01 33.40 7.56
CA PRO A 200 12.30 33.37 8.25
C PRO A 200 12.14 33.52 9.77
N GLY A 201 12.94 32.78 10.54
CA GLY A 201 12.90 32.80 12.01
C GLY A 201 11.95 31.77 12.64
N VAL A 202 11.04 31.16 11.86
CA VAL A 202 10.21 30.06 12.37
C VAL A 202 11.01 28.75 12.38
N LYS A 203 11.25 28.21 13.58
CA LYS A 203 11.84 26.87 13.76
C LYS A 203 10.87 25.81 13.25
N LYS A 204 11.33 25.02 12.28
CA LYS A 204 10.55 23.95 11.63
C LYS A 204 10.96 22.58 12.17
N TYR A 205 10.07 21.61 12.00
CA TYR A 205 10.34 20.21 12.27
C TYR A 205 9.82 19.34 11.14
N LEU A 206 10.48 18.20 10.96
CA LEU A 206 10.05 17.14 10.06
C LEU A 206 9.28 16.11 10.88
N ASN A 207 8.01 15.89 10.53
CA ASN A 207 7.17 14.85 11.10
C ASN A 207 7.00 13.72 10.07
N VAL A 208 7.28 12.48 10.47
CA VAL A 208 7.28 11.31 9.60
C VAL A 208 6.47 10.18 10.19
N ASN A 209 5.46 9.73 9.46
CA ASN A 209 4.72 8.51 9.75
C ASN A 209 5.20 7.41 8.81
N TYR A 210 5.74 6.34 9.37
CA TYR A 210 6.27 5.21 8.61
C TYR A 210 5.83 3.87 9.18
N THR A 211 5.87 2.85 8.33
CA THR A 211 5.54 1.47 8.68
C THR A 211 6.72 0.55 8.36
N CYS A 212 6.81 -0.57 9.09
CA CYS A 212 7.83 -1.59 8.85
C CYS A 212 7.18 -2.79 8.17
N VAL A 213 7.47 -2.96 6.88
CA VAL A 213 6.85 -3.98 6.04
C VAL A 213 7.86 -5.08 5.70
N PRO A 214 7.46 -6.37 5.67
CA PRO A 214 8.36 -7.47 5.29
C PRO A 214 8.91 -7.32 3.86
N LYS A 215 10.16 -7.76 3.62
CA LYS A 215 10.84 -7.66 2.30
C LYS A 215 9.96 -8.15 1.15
N ILE A 216 9.35 -9.32 1.35
CA ILE A 216 8.55 -10.03 0.34
C ILE A 216 7.42 -9.15 -0.18
N ILE A 217 6.84 -8.30 0.67
CA ILE A 217 5.71 -7.44 0.28
C ILE A 217 6.20 -6.20 -0.49
N LEU A 218 7.35 -5.61 -0.10
CA LEU A 218 7.94 -4.49 -0.84
C LEU A 218 8.42 -4.87 -2.23
N THR A 219 9.12 -5.99 -2.35
CA THR A 219 9.64 -6.48 -3.64
C THR A 219 8.52 -6.86 -4.62
N ALA A 220 7.34 -7.17 -4.09
CA ALA A 220 6.15 -7.45 -4.89
C ALA A 220 5.63 -6.19 -5.60
N VAL A 221 5.75 -5.03 -4.95
CA VAL A 221 5.17 -3.75 -5.40
C VAL A 221 6.16 -2.94 -6.19
N ASP A 222 7.43 -3.03 -5.79
CA ASP A 222 8.55 -2.49 -6.53
C ASP A 222 9.63 -3.59 -6.70
N PRO A 223 9.68 -4.24 -7.87
CA PRO A 223 10.66 -5.27 -8.17
C PRO A 223 12.11 -4.77 -8.05
N MET A 224 12.36 -3.47 -8.17
CA MET A 224 13.70 -2.89 -8.03
C MET A 224 14.25 -3.00 -6.61
N VAL A 225 13.38 -3.16 -5.60
CA VAL A 225 13.76 -3.34 -4.19
C VAL A 225 14.44 -4.69 -3.93
N ALA A 226 14.27 -5.67 -4.82
CA ALA A 226 14.92 -6.98 -4.68
C ALA A 226 16.45 -6.87 -4.74
N ASN A 227 16.97 -5.88 -5.48
CA ASN A 227 18.39 -5.65 -5.72
C ASN A 227 19.07 -4.76 -4.66
N LEU A 228 18.31 -4.20 -3.71
CA LEU A 228 18.87 -3.41 -2.61
C LEU A 228 19.45 -4.36 -1.56
N ASN A 229 20.77 -4.52 -1.62
CA ASN A 229 21.54 -5.20 -0.58
C ASN A 229 21.33 -4.47 0.77
N PRO A 230 21.20 -5.20 1.89
CA PRO A 230 21.18 -4.58 3.21
C PRO A 230 22.50 -3.84 3.40
N THR A 231 22.42 -2.52 3.60
CA THR A 231 23.59 -1.67 3.84
C THR A 231 24.16 -2.03 5.21
N LEU A 232 25.12 -2.95 5.21
CA LEU A 232 25.95 -3.26 6.38
C LEU A 232 27.13 -2.27 6.34
N ASN A 233 27.16 -1.41 7.36
CA ASN A 233 28.16 -0.38 7.64
C ASN A 233 29.53 -0.56 6.98
N GLN A 234 29.97 0.42 6.18
CA GLN A 234 31.39 0.62 5.89
C GLN A 234 31.77 2.02 6.38
N LYS A 235 32.70 2.06 7.35
CA LYS A 235 33.31 3.26 7.93
C LYS A 235 34.17 3.96 6.88
N ASP A 236 34.24 5.28 7.00
CA ASP A 236 35.04 6.23 6.21
C ASP A 236 36.53 5.88 6.15
N SER A 237 37.16 6.10 5.00
CA SER A 237 38.52 6.67 4.83
C SER A 237 38.77 7.00 3.35
N GLU A 238 39.05 8.27 3.12
CA GLU A 238 39.48 8.96 1.91
C GLU A 238 40.93 8.60 1.55
N TYR A 239 41.24 8.36 0.26
CA TYR A 239 42.46 8.78 -0.46
C TYR A 239 42.40 8.32 -1.93
N ASP A 240 42.66 9.28 -2.83
CA ASP A 240 42.75 9.15 -4.30
C ASP A 240 43.74 8.07 -4.78
N ILE A 241 43.45 7.46 -5.95
CA ILE A 241 44.30 7.43 -7.16
C ILE A 241 43.47 6.86 -8.32
N ASN A 242 43.49 7.57 -9.44
CA ASN A 242 42.80 7.31 -10.69
C ASN A 242 43.61 6.34 -11.58
N PHE A 243 43.01 5.29 -12.17
CA PHE A 243 43.48 4.59 -13.38
C PHE A 243 42.35 3.69 -13.96
N ASP A 244 41.82 4.09 -15.11
CA ASP A 244 41.00 3.29 -16.05
C ASP A 244 41.90 2.50 -17.04
N PRO A 245 41.39 1.58 -17.88
CA PRO A 245 40.30 0.61 -17.74
C PRO A 245 40.68 -0.80 -18.30
N LYS A 246 39.69 -1.72 -18.31
CA LYS A 246 39.54 -2.91 -19.20
C LYS A 246 39.99 -4.27 -18.65
N GLY A 247 39.05 -5.21 -18.59
CA GLY A 247 39.35 -6.66 -18.52
C GLY A 247 38.33 -7.49 -17.74
N SER A 248 37.39 -8.09 -18.48
CA SER A 248 36.38 -9.06 -18.05
C SER A 248 36.89 -10.22 -17.18
N ARG A 249 36.15 -10.57 -16.11
CA ARG A 249 36.23 -11.88 -15.44
C ARG A 249 34.84 -12.51 -15.31
N SER A 250 34.73 -13.73 -15.81
CA SER A 250 33.70 -14.71 -15.48
C SER A 250 34.12 -15.53 -14.24
N PRO A 251 33.35 -16.54 -13.82
CA PRO A 251 32.43 -16.52 -12.68
C PRO A 251 32.99 -17.26 -11.46
N LYS A 252 32.50 -16.94 -10.24
CA LYS A 252 32.69 -17.82 -9.09
C LYS A 252 31.38 -18.06 -8.33
N LYS A 253 31.14 -19.36 -8.20
CA LYS A 253 30.00 -20.10 -7.69
C LYS A 253 30.12 -20.21 -6.17
N ASP A 254 29.06 -19.86 -5.43
CA ASP A 254 28.90 -20.32 -4.04
C ASP A 254 27.67 -21.22 -3.94
N GLY A 255 27.92 -22.40 -3.40
CA GLY A 255 27.05 -23.56 -3.43
C GLY A 255 25.85 -23.46 -2.51
N THR A 256 24.71 -23.86 -3.03
CA THR A 256 23.59 -24.37 -2.24
C THR A 256 23.36 -25.81 -2.67
N ILE A 257 23.71 -26.75 -1.80
CA ILE A 257 23.36 -28.16 -1.96
C ILE A 257 21.85 -28.26 -1.69
N VAL A 258 21.04 -28.13 -2.75
CA VAL A 258 19.61 -28.37 -2.66
C VAL A 258 19.39 -29.88 -2.69
N SER A 259 18.99 -30.45 -1.55
CA SER A 259 18.55 -31.84 -1.45
C SER A 259 17.42 -32.09 -2.45
N SER A 260 17.46 -33.24 -3.14
CA SER A 260 16.45 -33.65 -4.13
C SER A 260 15.03 -33.56 -3.58
N SER A 261 14.85 -33.89 -2.29
CA SER A 261 13.58 -33.80 -1.59
C SER A 261 13.02 -32.38 -1.51
N LEU A 262 13.88 -31.36 -1.39
CA LEU A 262 13.46 -29.97 -1.28
C LEU A 262 13.07 -29.38 -2.64
N ALA A 263 13.77 -29.80 -3.71
CA ALA A 263 13.41 -29.46 -5.08
C ALA A 263 12.07 -30.10 -5.47
N THR A 264 11.84 -31.36 -5.09
CA THR A 264 10.56 -32.04 -5.29
C THR A 264 9.44 -31.39 -4.49
N PHE A 265 9.68 -31.00 -3.23
CA PHE A 265 8.68 -30.30 -2.42
C PHE A 265 8.34 -28.91 -3.00
N ALA A 266 9.34 -28.17 -3.48
CA ALA A 266 9.12 -26.89 -4.16
C ALA A 266 8.30 -27.06 -5.44
N TYR A 267 8.57 -28.11 -6.23
CA TYR A 267 7.84 -28.43 -7.46
C TYR A 267 6.38 -28.83 -7.18
N ILE A 268 6.15 -29.69 -6.18
CA ILE A 268 4.80 -30.13 -5.76
C ILE A 268 3.97 -28.94 -5.25
N ARG A 269 4.59 -28.01 -4.53
CA ARG A 269 3.91 -26.81 -4.01
C ARG A 269 3.46 -25.85 -5.11
N ASP A 270 4.14 -25.85 -6.26
CA ASP A 270 3.85 -24.94 -7.36
C ASP A 270 2.82 -25.50 -8.36
N HIS A 271 2.56 -26.83 -8.33
CA HIS A 271 1.64 -27.52 -9.23
C HIS A 271 0.71 -28.52 -8.50
N PRO A 272 -0.22 -28.05 -7.65
CA PRO A 272 -1.08 -28.91 -6.84
C PRO A 272 -1.99 -29.84 -7.66
N GLU A 273 -2.42 -29.41 -8.86
CA GLU A 273 -3.28 -30.21 -9.75
C GLU A 273 -2.54 -31.43 -10.33
N ARG A 274 -1.25 -31.28 -10.65
CA ARG A 274 -0.43 -32.40 -11.15
C ARG A 274 -0.06 -33.37 -10.04
N ALA A 275 0.16 -32.87 -8.82
CA ALA A 275 0.43 -33.72 -7.66
C ALA A 275 -0.79 -34.57 -7.28
N ALA A 276 -2.00 -34.00 -7.35
CA ALA A 276 -3.24 -34.74 -7.13
C ALA A 276 -3.43 -35.85 -8.18
N LEU A 277 -3.16 -35.56 -9.46
CA LEU A 277 -3.22 -36.56 -10.53
C LEU A 277 -2.22 -37.72 -10.32
N LEU A 278 -0.99 -37.43 -9.90
CA LEU A 278 0.03 -38.46 -9.62
C LEU A 278 -0.33 -39.29 -8.38
N PHE A 279 -0.95 -38.68 -7.37
CA PHE A 279 -1.42 -39.40 -6.19
C PHE A 279 -2.58 -40.34 -6.56
N VAL A 280 -3.56 -39.85 -7.32
CA VAL A 280 -4.69 -40.66 -7.78
C VAL A 280 -4.21 -41.79 -8.69
N SER A 281 -3.28 -41.54 -9.61
CA SER A 281 -2.76 -42.59 -10.52
C SER A 281 -1.99 -43.67 -9.75
N SER A 282 -1.18 -43.31 -8.76
CA SER A 282 -0.45 -44.29 -7.94
C SER A 282 -1.37 -45.16 -7.08
N VAL A 283 -2.44 -44.58 -6.52
CA VAL A 283 -3.47 -45.33 -5.78
C VAL A 283 -4.25 -46.26 -6.72
N CYS A 284 -4.61 -45.79 -7.92
CA CYS A 284 -5.27 -46.63 -8.93
C CYS A 284 -4.41 -47.83 -9.35
N ILE A 285 -3.12 -47.62 -9.60
CA ILE A 285 -2.19 -48.69 -9.97
C ILE A 285 -2.05 -49.69 -8.81
N GLY A 286 -1.92 -49.20 -7.56
CA GLY A 286 -1.86 -50.05 -6.38
C GLY A 286 -3.09 -50.93 -6.20
N LEU A 287 -4.29 -50.37 -6.43
CA LEU A 287 -5.56 -51.11 -6.37
C LEU A 287 -5.67 -52.18 -7.46
N VAL A 288 -5.14 -51.93 -8.66
CA VAL A 288 -5.11 -52.93 -9.74
C VAL A 288 -4.19 -54.10 -9.35
N PHE A 289 -3.01 -53.82 -8.80
CA PHE A 289 -2.10 -54.89 -8.35
C PHE A 289 -2.69 -55.73 -7.22
N THR A 290 -3.37 -55.12 -6.25
CA THR A 290 -4.03 -55.87 -5.17
C THR A 290 -5.18 -56.71 -5.70
N LEU A 291 -5.99 -56.18 -6.63
CA LEU A 291 -7.03 -56.95 -7.31
C LEU A 291 -6.47 -58.15 -8.08
N CYS A 292 -5.39 -57.96 -8.86
CA CYS A 292 -4.74 -59.06 -9.58
C CYS A 292 -4.21 -60.14 -8.62
N ALA A 293 -3.55 -59.74 -7.52
CA ALA A 293 -3.06 -60.70 -6.53
C ALA A 293 -4.20 -61.45 -5.82
N LEU A 294 -5.34 -60.79 -5.59
CA LEU A 294 -6.52 -61.40 -4.99
C LEU A 294 -7.19 -62.40 -5.94
N VAL A 295 -7.26 -62.06 -7.24
CA VAL A 295 -7.77 -62.95 -8.30
C VAL A 295 -6.87 -64.17 -8.47
N ASP A 296 -5.54 -64.00 -8.50
CA ASP A 296 -4.59 -65.11 -8.57
C ASP A 296 -4.66 -66.01 -7.33
N SER A 297 -4.95 -65.44 -6.16
CA SER A 297 -5.14 -66.20 -4.92
C SER A 297 -6.45 -67.00 -4.94
N LEU A 298 -7.52 -66.45 -5.52
CA LEU A 298 -8.81 -67.12 -5.66
C LEU A 298 -8.80 -68.22 -6.73
N LEU A 299 -7.98 -68.09 -7.78
CA LEU A 299 -7.84 -69.08 -8.85
C LEU A 299 -6.99 -70.31 -8.43
N ARG A 300 -6.31 -70.23 -7.28
CA ARG A 300 -5.49 -71.31 -6.69
C ARG A 300 -6.22 -72.10 -5.59
N LEU A 301 -7.47 -71.77 -5.29
CA LEU A 301 -8.40 -72.62 -4.51
C LEU A 301 -9.28 -73.43 -5.45
#